data_AF-A0A087TC22-F1
#
_entry.id   AF-A0A087TC22-F1
#
_cell.length_a   1.000
_cell.length_b   1.000
_cell.length_c   1.000
_cell.angle_alpha   90.00
_cell.angle_beta   90.00
_cell.angle_gamma   90.00
#
_symmetry.space_group_name_H-M   'P 1'
#
loop_
_entity.id
_entity.type
_entity.pdbx_description
1 polymer ?
#
loop_
_entity_poly.entity_id
_entity_poly.type
_entity_poly.pdbx_seq_one_letter_code
_entity_poly.pdbx_strand_id
1 'polypeptide(L)' 'MLAAQDVAEKCKLVGITALHIKIRATGGTRTKTPGPGAQAALRALARSGMKIGRIEDVTPIPSDSTR' A
#
# COMPACT_ATOMS: atom_id res chain seq x y z
N MET A 1 -11.02 0.80 5.93
CA MET A 1 -11.23 0.66 4.47
C MET A 1 -11.63 1.96 3.81
N LEU A 2 -12.36 2.84 4.49
CA LEU A 2 -12.80 4.16 4.00
C LEU A 2 -11.68 4.96 3.33
N ALA A 3 -10.51 5.08 3.98
CA ALA A 3 -9.38 5.83 3.42
C ALA A 3 -8.95 5.38 2.00
N ALA A 4 -9.02 4.09 1.69
CA ALA A 4 -8.66 3.59 0.36
C ALA A 4 -9.75 3.87 -0.68
N GLN A 5 -11.01 3.95 -0.26
CA GLN A 5 -12.14 4.29 -1.12
C GLN A 5 -12.10 5.78 -1.48
N ASP A 6 -11.87 6.66 -0.49
CA ASP A 6 -11.75 8.10 -0.70
C ASP A 6 -10.61 8.45 -1.67
N VAL A 7 -9.47 7.75 -1.54
CA VAL A 7 -8.34 7.91 -2.46
C VAL A 7 -8.73 7.44 -3.87
N ALA A 8 -9.45 6.33 -4.00
CA ALA A 8 -9.88 5.84 -5.31
C ALA A 8 -10.83 6.81 -6.02
N GLU A 9 -11.76 7.43 -5.29
CA GLU A 9 -12.64 8.47 -5.85
C GLU A 9 -11.84 9.68 -6.33
N LYS A 10 -10.91 10.18 -5.52
CA LYS A 10 -10.01 11.28 -5.90
C LYS A 10 -9.16 10.93 -7.12
N CYS A 11 -8.61 9.72 -7.18
CA CYS A 11 -7.86 9.26 -8.34
C CYS A 11 -8.70 9.21 -9.62
N LYS A 12 -9.99 8.84 -9.54
CA LYS A 12 -10.91 8.88 -10.69
C LYS A 12 -11.15 10.31 -11.19
N LEU A 13 -11.30 11.27 -10.28
CA LEU A 13 -11.47 12.69 -10.65
C LEU A 13 -10.27 13.24 -11.42
N VAL A 14 -9.07 12.78 -11.08
CA VAL A 14 -7.80 13.17 -11.74
C VAL A 14 -7.53 12.33 -13.00
N GLY A 15 -8.36 11.32 -13.30
CA GLY A 15 -8.20 10.47 -14.49
C GLY A 15 -7.17 9.35 -14.34
N ILE A 16 -6.76 9.01 -13.10
CA ILE A 16 -5.84 7.89 -12.85
C ILE A 16 -6.63 6.58 -12.89
N THR A 17 -6.21 5.68 -13.78
CA THR A 17 -6.91 4.40 -14.04
C THR A 17 -6.16 3.17 -13.54
N ALA A 18 -4.84 3.27 -13.36
CA ALA A 18 -3.98 2.19 -12.91
C ALA A 18 -2.94 2.67 -11.89
N LEU A 19 -2.58 1.81 -10.94
CA LEU A 19 -1.68 2.10 -9.84
C LEU A 19 -0.65 0.97 -9.66
N HIS A 20 0.61 1.35 -9.46
CA HIS A 20 1.62 0.48 -8.89
C HIS A 20 1.65 0.68 -7.38
N ILE A 21 1.72 -0.40 -6.62
CA ILE A 21 1.54 -0.36 -5.16
C ILE A 21 2.84 -0.74 -4.47
N LYS A 22 3.30 0.15 -3.60
CA LYS A 22 4.43 -0.09 -2.71
C LYS A 22 3.91 -0.23 -1.29
N ILE A 23 4.01 -1.43 -0.73
CA ILE A 23 3.61 -1.73 0.64
C ILE A 23 4.81 -1.52 1.55
N ARG A 24 4.59 -0.92 2.71
CA ARG A 24 5.64 -0.64 3.68
C ARG A 24 5.16 -0.89 5.09
N ALA A 25 5.90 -1.71 5.84
CA ALA A 25 5.84 -1.74 7.29
C ALA A 25 6.82 -0.70 7.89
N THR A 26 6.78 -0.53 9.20
CA THR A 26 7.64 0.43 9.90
C THR A 26 9.12 0.16 9.63
N GLY A 27 9.55 -1.10 9.63
CA GLY A 27 10.91 -1.53 9.28
C GLY A 27 11.99 -1.09 10.27
N GLY A 28 13.25 -1.27 9.90
CA GLY A 28 14.40 -1.01 10.77
C GLY A 28 14.45 -1.98 11.95
N THR A 29 14.53 -1.44 13.17
CA THR A 29 14.46 -2.19 14.45
C THR A 29 13.05 -2.58 14.86
N ARG A 30 12.02 -2.03 14.19
CA ARG A 30 10.62 -2.29 14.46
C ARG A 30 10.07 -3.39 13.54
N THR A 31 8.76 -3.62 13.61
CA THR A 31 8.07 -4.64 12.82
C THR A 31 8.30 -4.47 11.32
N LYS A 32 8.86 -5.51 10.70
CA LYS A 32 9.08 -5.62 9.26
C LYS A 32 7.88 -6.21 8.52
N THR A 33 6.91 -6.77 9.26
CA THR A 33 5.68 -7.32 8.67
C THR A 33 4.65 -6.22 8.48
N PRO A 34 4.12 -6.01 7.26
CA PRO A 34 3.01 -5.10 7.04
C PRO A 34 1.77 -5.55 7.84
N GLY A 35 1.08 -4.59 8.47
CA GLY A 35 -0.12 -4.89 9.24
C GLY A 35 -1.31 -5.34 8.36
N PRO A 36 -2.39 -5.88 8.97
CA PRO A 36 -3.56 -6.39 8.24
C PRO A 36 -4.25 -5.31 7.39
N GLY A 37 -4.07 -4.04 7.73
CA GLY A 37 -4.56 -2.89 6.96
C GLY A 37 -4.00 -2.82 5.53
N ALA A 38 -2.79 -3.33 5.28
CA ALA A 38 -2.18 -3.32 3.96
C ALA A 38 -3.01 -4.13 2.95
N GLN A 39 -3.35 -5.37 3.33
CA GLN A 39 -4.16 -6.24 2.47
C GLN A 39 -5.61 -5.75 2.35
N ALA A 40 -6.16 -5.18 3.43
CA ALA A 40 -7.50 -4.58 3.39
C ALA A 40 -7.58 -3.37 2.43
N ALA A 41 -6.55 -2.52 2.39
CA ALA A 41 -6.47 -1.39 1.47
C ALA A 41 -6.34 -1.86 0.02
N LEU A 42 -5.47 -2.85 -0.24
CA LEU A 42 -5.30 -3.43 -1.58
C LEU A 42 -6.61 -3.97 -2.14
N ARG A 43 -7.36 -4.72 -1.33
CA ARG A 43 -8.68 -5.24 -1.69
C ARG A 43 -9.72 -4.14 -1.91
N ALA A 44 -9.66 -3.04 -1.17
CA ALA A 44 -10.57 -1.92 -1.36
C ALA A 44 -10.30 -1.19 -2.68
N LEU A 45 -9.02 -0.97 -3.03
CA LEU A 45 -8.62 -0.36 -4.30
C LEU A 45 -8.97 -1.22 -5.52
N ALA A 46 -8.78 -2.54 -5.43
CA ALA A 46 -9.18 -3.45 -6.50
C ALA A 46 -10.70 -3.41 -6.73
N ARG A 47 -11.50 -3.41 -5.64
CA ARG A 47 -12.97 -3.36 -5.72
C ARG A 47 -13.51 -2.01 -6.19
N SER A 48 -12.80 -0.92 -5.98
CA SER A 48 -13.21 0.40 -6.48
C SER A 48 -12.95 0.58 -7.98
N GLY A 49 -12.42 -0.45 -8.66
CA GLY A 49 -12.21 -0.47 -10.12
C GLY A 49 -10.85 0.05 -10.57
N MET A 50 -9.89 0.25 -9.65
CA MET A 50 -8.52 0.61 -10.00
C MET A 50 -7.75 -0.61 -10.53
N LYS A 51 -7.04 -0.44 -11.65
CA LYS A 51 -6.16 -1.50 -12.16
C LYS A 51 -4.87 -1.53 -11.36
N ILE A 52 -4.60 -2.64 -10.69
CA ILE A 52 -3.37 -2.81 -9.92
C ILE A 52 -2.32 -3.44 -10.84
N GLY A 53 -1.18 -2.76 -10.98
CA GLY A 53 -0.01 -3.27 -11.68
C GLY A 53 0.88 -4.09 -10.75
N ARG A 54 2.14 -3.66 -10.63
CA ARG A 54 3.14 -4.28 -9.75
C ARG A 54 2.86 -3.96 -8.29
N ILE A 55 3.03 -4.96 -7.44
CA ILE A 55 2.99 -4.83 -5.97
C ILE A 55 4.39 -5.16 -5.45
N GLU A 56 4.98 -4.24 -4.70
CA GLU A 56 6.33 -4.40 -4.13
C GLU A 56 6.30 -4.12 -2.62
N ASP A 57 6.93 -5.00 -1.84
CA ASP A 57 7.22 -4.72 -0.44
C ASP A 57 8.53 -3.93 -0.38
N VAL A 58 8.44 -2.68 0.08
CA VAL A 58 9.56 -1.75 0.23
C VAL A 58 9.85 -1.48 1.70
N THR A 59 9.50 -2.43 2.58
CA THR A 59 9.81 -2.33 4.01
C THR A 59 11.33 -2.23 4.21
N PRO A 60 11.83 -1.22 4.92
CA PRO A 60 13.26 -1.06 5.16
C PRO A 60 13.83 -2.23 5.97
N ILE A 61 14.73 -2.99 5.35
CA ILE A 61 15.52 -4.05 5.98
C ILE A 61 16.95 -3.52 6.08
N PRO A 62 17.45 -3.19 7.28
CA PRO A 62 18.80 -2.67 7.42
C PRO A 62 19.84 -3.80 7.37
N SER A 63 21.01 -3.52 6.80
CA SER A 63 22.14 -4.47 6.76
C SER A 63 22.74 -4.73 8.15
N ASP A 64 22.71 -3.71 9.01
CA ASP A 64 23.06 -3.79 10.43
C ASP A 64 22.02 -2.99 11.24
N SER A 65 21.68 -3.43 12.46
CA SER A 65 20.58 -2.85 13.25
C SER A 65 21.07 -2.22 14.55
N THR A 66 20.46 -1.12 14.95
CA THR A 66 20.65 -0.56 16.29
C THR A 66 19.83 -1.35 17.32
N ARG A 67 20.13 -1.15 18.61
CA ARG A 67 19.21 -1.56 19.69
C ARG A 67 17.92 -0.74 19.62
#